data_AF-C6XZ62-F1
#
_entry.id   AF-C6XZ62-F1
#
_cell.length_a   1.000
_cell.length_b   1.000
_cell.length_c   1.000
_cell.angle_alpha   90.00
_cell.angle_beta   90.00
_cell.angle_gamma   90.00
#
_symmetry.space_group_name_H-M   'P 1'
#
loop_
_entity.id
_entity.type
_entity.pdbx_description
1 polymer ?
#
loop_
_entity_poly.entity_id
_entity_poly.type
_entity_poly.pdbx_seq_one_letter_code
_entity_poly.pdbx_strand_id
1 'polypeptide(L)' 'MHFNGQSSVALNGDLATGIAYCMAHHLTIEDGRQKFMVATIRYHDKFVKLNGQCFFSGRKLCW' A
#
# COMPACT_ATOMS: atom_id res chain seq x y z
N MET A 1 7.12 -7.68 6.60
CA MET A 1 7.36 -6.23 6.51
C MET A 1 6.86 -5.72 5.16
N HIS A 2 6.16 -4.59 5.12
CA HIS A 2 5.83 -3.91 3.87
C HIS A 2 6.71 -2.66 3.76
N PHE A 3 7.55 -2.60 2.74
CA PHE A 3 8.43 -1.46 2.48
C PHE A 3 7.89 -0.68 1.28
N ASN A 4 7.40 0.53 1.54
CA ASN A 4 6.90 1.43 0.49
C ASN A 4 8.05 2.34 0.04
N GLY A 5 8.41 2.26 -1.23
CA GLY A 5 9.44 3.08 -1.85
C GLY A 5 8.85 4.27 -2.60
N GLN A 6 9.25 4.38 -3.88
CA GLN A 6 8.78 5.44 -4.78
C GLN A 6 7.26 5.60 -4.69
N SER A 7 6.83 6.84 -4.49
CA SER A 7 5.41 7.18 -4.40
C SER A 7 5.12 8.54 -5.02
N SER A 8 3.88 8.73 -5.45
CA SER A 8 3.34 10.01 -5.91
C SER A 8 1.92 10.18 -5.39
N VAL A 9 1.51 11.43 -5.17
CA VAL A 9 0.17 11.81 -4.73
C VAL A 9 -0.32 12.98 -5.57
N ALA A 10 -1.55 12.90 -6.05
CA ALA A 10 -2.26 13.96 -6.73
C ALA A 10 -3.46 14.41 -5.87
N LEU A 11 -3.44 15.66 -5.43
CA LEU A 11 -4.47 16.26 -4.60
C LEU A 11 -5.62 16.83 -5.44
N ASN A 12 -6.85 16.72 -4.95
CA ASN A 12 -8.06 17.30 -5.50
C ASN A 12 -8.99 17.73 -4.35
N GLY A 13 -8.66 18.87 -3.72
CA GLY A 13 -9.36 19.35 -2.54
C GLY A 13 -9.24 18.37 -1.37
N ASP A 14 -10.38 17.91 -0.85
CA ASP A 14 -10.46 16.91 0.20
C ASP A 14 -10.31 15.47 -0.31
N LEU A 15 -10.09 15.26 -1.61
CA LEU A 15 -9.78 13.96 -2.20
C LEU A 15 -8.34 13.92 -2.68
N ALA A 16 -7.74 12.73 -2.71
CA ALA A 16 -6.48 12.53 -3.41
C ALA A 16 -6.38 11.13 -4.00
N THR A 17 -5.51 10.97 -4.99
CA THR A 17 -5.09 9.66 -5.51
C THR A 17 -3.59 9.51 -5.34
N GLY A 18 -3.10 8.29 -5.19
CA GLY A 18 -1.67 8.06 -5.08
C GLY A 18 -1.23 6.73 -5.67
N ILE A 19 0.03 6.68 -6.05
CA ILE A 19 0.73 5.47 -6.48
C ILE A 19 1.85 5.22 -5.49
N ALA A 20 1.99 3.98 -5.03
CA ALA A 20 3.15 3.55 -4.24
C ALA A 20 3.66 2.20 -4.71
N TYR A 21 4.97 2.06 -4.84
CA TYR A 21 5.63 0.78 -5.12
C TYR A 21 6.07 0.13 -3.81
N CYS A 22 5.56 -1.07 -3.53
CA CYS A 22 5.77 -1.79 -2.28
C CYS A 22 6.54 -3.09 -2.53
N MET A 23 7.50 -3.38 -1.66
CA MET A 23 8.06 -4.72 -1.48
C MET A 23 7.53 -5.31 -0.17
N ALA A 24 6.70 -6.34 -0.29
CA ALA A 24 6.13 -7.03 0.84
C ALA A 24 6.89 -8.33 1.11
N HIS A 25 7.54 -8.40 2.27
CA HIS A 25 8.20 -9.58 2.80
C HIS A 25 7.23 -10.30 3.73
N HIS A 26 6.75 -11.45 3.31
CA HIS A 26 5.85 -12.31 4.08
C HIS A 26 6.64 -13.50 4.60
N LEU A 27 6.67 -13.61 5.92
CA LEU A 27 7.26 -14.73 6.64
C LEU A 27 6.13 -15.51 7.29
N THR A 28 5.96 -16.78 6.90
CA THR A 28 4.97 -17.67 7.50
C THR A 28 5.64 -18.93 8.02
N ILE A 29 4.99 -19.60 8.98
CA ILE A 29 5.38 -20.92 9.45
C ILE A 29 4.21 -21.85 9.14
N GLU A 30 4.45 -22.86 8.31
CA GLU A 30 3.47 -23.88 7.94
C GLU A 30 4.12 -25.26 8.18
N ASP A 31 3.44 -26.13 8.94
CA ASP A 31 3.93 -27.46 9.35
C ASP A 31 5.33 -27.44 9.99
N GLY A 32 5.60 -26.44 10.83
CA GLY A 32 6.90 -26.24 11.48
C GLY A 32 8.02 -25.81 10.53
N ARG A 33 7.71 -25.53 9.26
CA ARG A 33 8.66 -25.03 8.26
C ARG A 33 8.45 -23.56 7.99
N GLN A 34 9.53 -22.81 7.99
CA GLN A 34 9.54 -21.40 7.63
C GLN A 34 9.40 -21.24 6.11
N LYS A 35 8.44 -20.44 5.67
CA LYS A 35 8.29 -20.00 4.29
C LYS A 35 8.52 -18.50 4.20
N PHE A 36 9.27 -18.08 3.20
CA PHE A 36 9.55 -16.68 2.93
C PHE A 36 9.11 -16.34 1.50
N MET A 37 8.24 -15.36 1.37
CA MET A 37 7.72 -14.88 0.10
C MET A 37 7.94 -13.38 -0.01
N VAL A 38 8.36 -12.93 -1.20
CA VAL A 38 8.53 -11.51 -1.53
C VAL A 38 7.58 -11.16 -2.66
N ALA A 39 6.73 -10.16 -2.44
CA ALA A 39 5.82 -9.63 -3.45
C ALA A 39 6.19 -8.18 -3.79
N THR A 40 6.32 -7.87 -5.09
CA THR A 40 6.43 -6.51 -5.60
C THR A 40 5.04 -6.04 -6.03
N ILE A 41 4.52 -4.99 -5.41
CA ILE A 41 3.13 -4.56 -5.59
C ILE A 41 3.09 -3.07 -5.93
N ARG A 42 2.26 -2.69 -6.90
CA ARG A 42 1.93 -1.29 -7.15
C ARG A 42 0.56 -0.97 -6.57
N TYR A 43 0.52 -0.17 -5.51
CA TYR A 43 -0.71 0.32 -4.90
C TYR A 43 -1.25 1.53 -5.67
N HIS A 44 -2.55 1.50 -5.95
CA HIS A 44 -3.34 2.61 -6.46
C HIS A 44 -4.31 3.02 -5.35
N ASP A 45 -3.94 4.06 -4.63
CA ASP A 45 -4.64 4.49 -3.42
C ASP A 45 -5.56 5.67 -3.70
N LYS A 46 -6.69 5.68 -3.01
CA LYS A 46 -7.59 6.83 -2.90
C LYS A 46 -7.57 7.31 -1.44
N PHE A 47 -7.52 8.62 -1.27
CA PHE A 47 -7.52 9.27 0.03
C PHE A 47 -8.68 10.24 0.15
N VAL A 48 -9.15 10.45 1.37
CA VAL A 48 -10.12 11.49 1.73
C VAL A 48 -9.64 12.25 2.96
N LYS A 49 -9.78 13.56 2.96
CA LYS A 49 -9.53 14.43 4.10
C LYS A 49 -10.86 14.72 4.80
N LEU A 50 -10.98 14.31 6.05
CA LEU A 50 -12.17 14.55 6.87
C LEU A 50 -11.73 15.24 8.17
N ASN A 51 -12.32 16.40 8.47
CA ASN A 51 -12.02 17.17 9.70
C ASN A 51 -10.52 17.38 9.93
N GLY A 52 -9.78 17.73 8.86
CA GLY A 52 -8.34 17.99 8.93
C GLY A 52 -7.45 16.75 8.87
N GLN A 53 -8.00 15.52 8.89
CA GLN A 53 -7.25 14.27 8.90
C GLN A 53 -7.38 13.50 7.58
N CYS A 54 -6.31 12.86 7.13
CA CYS A 54 -6.29 12.07 5.90
C CYS A 54 -6.54 10.58 6.17
N PHE A 55 -7.41 9.98 5.37
CA PHE A 55 -7.78 8.57 5.46
C PHE A 55 -7.61 7.88 4.10
N PHE A 56 -7.35 6.57 4.11
CA PHE A 56 -7.52 5.74 2.92
C PHE A 56 -9.01 5.50 2.68
N SER A 57 -9.52 5.89 1.52
CA SER A 57 -10.88 5.58 1.08
C SER A 57 -10.94 4.36 0.15
N GLY A 58 -9.79 3.93 -0.37
CA GLY A 58 -9.69 2.68 -1.12
C GLY A 58 -8.26 2.38 -1.57
N ARG A 59 -7.99 1.10 -1.86
CA ARG A 59 -6.73 0.62 -2.43
C ARG A 59 -7.02 -0.43 -3.49
N LYS A 60 -6.38 -0.29 -4.64
CA LYS A 60 -6.29 -1.34 -5.66
C LYS A 60 -4.87 -1.85 -5.76
N LEU A 61 -4.72 -3.18 -5.72
CA LEU A 61 -3.45 -3.86 -5.92
C LEU A 61 -3.26 -4.13 -7.41
N CYS A 62 -2.21 -3.58 -8.01
CA CYS A 62 -1.78 -3.95 -9.35
C CYS A 62 -0.52 -4.82 -9.24
N TRP A 63 -0.55 -5.95 -9.94
CA TRP A 63 0.58 -6.85 -10.15
C TRP A 63 1.39 -6.43 -11.37
#